data_AF-A0A2G9UA68-F1
#
_entry.id   AF-A0A2G9UA68-F1
#
_cell.length_a   1.000
_cell.length_b   1.000
_cell.length_c   1.000
_cell.angle_alpha   90.00
_cell.angle_beta   90.00
_cell.angle_gamma   90.00
#
_symmetry.space_group_name_H-M   'P 1'
#
loop_
_entity.id
_entity.type
_entity.pdbx_description
1 polymer ?
#
loop_
_entity_poly.entity_id
_entity_poly.type
_entity_poly.pdbx_seq_one_letter_code
_entity_poly.pdbx_strand_id
1 'polypeptide(L)'
;IMVLNKLMKLNYHHAQNIWFRHYAWEVRLAKITPNPFVQREEGPPPDMKLYYHPHCLFEMFFKARANTKVIEGVDDIEGWDDVKDEDKEPILKFIDELNELRANKESGGGARRTPKKKADDTAAPEKFTKLCEVIASVSKYTDKSSAVKMFISRDDYDGDMLTLVRLLLPGVDQRVYNIKEKQIIKHFASIYDLSAEELLDSYKNGGDVSKTIRDAIENNKLSRVDRWLNKLTELTKDDEQINHLKFAAKRLSPIEVQYLLRLVMKDLRINAGVKHILDGLHASAYEAFQSCRDLAEIVER
;
A
#
# COMPACT_ATOMS: atom_id res chain seq x y z
N ILE A 1 23.34 -5.56 -30.27
CA ILE A 1 23.56 -7.00 -30.53
C ILE A 1 23.18 -7.74 -29.26
N MET A 2 22.14 -8.55 -29.33
CA MET A 2 21.67 -9.37 -28.20
C MET A 2 22.06 -10.82 -28.44
N VAL A 3 22.40 -11.57 -27.39
CA VAL A 3 22.77 -12.99 -27.52
C VAL A 3 21.68 -13.86 -26.92
N LEU A 4 21.13 -14.78 -27.69
CA LEU A 4 20.17 -15.73 -27.17
C LEU A 4 20.90 -16.91 -26.48
N ASN A 5 20.38 -17.38 -25.35
CA ASN A 5 20.94 -18.55 -24.68
C ASN A 5 19.83 -19.39 -24.01
N LYS A 6 20.01 -20.72 -24.00
CA LYS A 6 19.13 -21.65 -23.31
C LYS A 6 19.72 -21.97 -21.94
N LEU A 7 19.09 -21.46 -20.88
CA LEU A 7 19.58 -21.65 -19.52
C LEU A 7 18.67 -22.61 -18.76
N MET A 8 19.29 -23.53 -18.03
CA MET A 8 18.61 -24.55 -17.24
C MET A 8 17.97 -23.88 -16.02
N LYS A 9 16.64 -23.99 -15.87
CA LYS A 9 15.92 -23.51 -14.69
C LYS A 9 15.61 -24.69 -13.77
N LEU A 10 15.93 -24.53 -12.48
CA LEU A 10 15.58 -25.47 -11.43
C LEU A 10 14.14 -25.17 -10.97
N ASN A 11 13.20 -26.01 -11.38
CA ASN A 11 11.83 -25.96 -10.86
C ASN A 11 11.62 -27.12 -9.88
N TYR A 12 11.19 -26.78 -8.66
CA TYR A 12 10.77 -27.75 -7.65
C TYR A 12 9.24 -27.79 -7.62
N HIS A 13 8.67 -28.95 -7.94
CA HIS A 13 7.25 -29.20 -7.74
C HIS A 13 7.05 -30.16 -6.56
N HIS A 14 6.12 -29.81 -5.68
CA HIS A 14 5.73 -30.64 -4.54
C HIS A 14 4.40 -31.34 -4.85
N ALA A 15 4.43 -32.66 -5.00
CA ALA A 15 3.25 -33.50 -5.09
C ALA A 15 3.49 -34.80 -4.32
N GLN A 16 2.58 -35.14 -3.41
CA GLN A 16 2.56 -36.42 -2.67
C GLN A 16 3.89 -36.82 -2.00
N ASN A 17 4.56 -35.90 -1.31
CA ASN A 17 5.80 -36.16 -0.55
C ASN A 17 6.97 -36.73 -1.38
N ILE A 18 6.95 -36.57 -2.69
CA ILE A 18 8.05 -36.95 -3.59
C ILE A 18 8.56 -35.69 -4.28
N TRP A 19 9.88 -35.46 -4.22
CA TRP A 19 10.54 -34.37 -4.92
C TRP A 19 10.77 -34.78 -6.38
N PHE A 20 9.97 -34.24 -7.29
CA PHE A 20 10.20 -34.43 -8.72
C PHE A 20 11.17 -33.36 -9.23
N ARG A 21 12.30 -33.80 -9.79
CA ARG A 21 13.29 -32.94 -10.43
C ARG A 21 12.99 -32.86 -11.92
N HIS A 22 12.37 -31.77 -12.36
CA HIS A 22 12.20 -31.47 -13.79
C HIS A 22 13.15 -30.36 -14.21
N TYR A 23 13.89 -30.61 -15.29
CA TYR A 23 14.70 -29.61 -15.96
C TYR A 23 13.87 -28.95 -17.05
N ALA A 24 13.42 -27.72 -16.79
CA ALA A 24 12.78 -26.90 -17.82
C ALA A 24 13.84 -26.01 -18.47
N TRP A 25 13.94 -26.09 -19.78
CA TRP A 25 14.82 -25.23 -20.58
C TRP A 25 14.05 -23.96 -20.94
N GLU A 26 14.42 -22.81 -20.38
CA GLU A 26 13.80 -21.52 -20.74
C GLU A 26 14.75 -20.68 -21.59
N VAL A 27 14.21 -20.06 -22.64
CA VAL A 27 14.94 -19.14 -23.51
C VAL A 27 15.17 -17.80 -22.81
N ARG A 28 16.40 -17.27 -22.91
CA ARG A 28 16.76 -15.93 -22.44
C ARG A 28 17.43 -15.10 -23.52
N LEU A 29 17.12 -13.81 -23.52
CA LEU A 29 17.76 -12.80 -24.37
C LEU A 29 18.80 -12.03 -23.55
N ALA A 30 20.03 -11.96 -24.04
CA ALA A 30 21.10 -11.23 -23.37
C ALA A 30 21.29 -9.84 -23.98
N LYS A 31 21.20 -8.79 -23.17
CA LYS A 31 21.64 -7.45 -23.57
C LYS A 31 23.13 -7.33 -23.36
N ILE A 32 23.86 -6.94 -24.41
CA ILE A 32 25.27 -6.59 -24.29
C ILE A 32 25.36 -5.16 -23.75
N THR A 33 26.09 -5.01 -22.65
CA THR A 33 26.37 -3.72 -22.01
C THR A 33 27.84 -3.64 -21.63
N PRO A 34 28.48 -2.46 -21.67
CA PRO A 34 29.84 -2.30 -21.15
C PRO A 34 29.91 -2.77 -19.70
N ASN A 35 30.92 -3.56 -19.36
CA ASN A 35 31.10 -4.12 -18.02
C ASN A 35 31.50 -3.00 -17.04
N PRO A 36 30.65 -2.64 -16.05
CA PRO A 36 30.97 -1.59 -15.10
C PRO A 36 31.98 -2.03 -14.04
N PHE A 37 32.30 -3.32 -13.96
CA PHE A 37 33.17 -3.92 -12.94
C PHE A 37 34.62 -4.10 -13.40
N VAL A 38 34.93 -3.82 -14.67
CA VAL A 38 36.29 -3.94 -15.22
C VAL A 38 36.69 -2.61 -15.84
N GLN A 39 37.51 -1.85 -15.11
CA GLN A 39 38.15 -0.63 -15.62
C GLN A 39 39.48 -1.02 -16.25
N ARG A 40 39.72 -0.62 -17.51
CA ARG A 40 41.04 -0.70 -18.15
C ARG A 40 41.66 0.70 -18.19
N GLU A 41 42.99 0.78 -18.08
CA GLU A 41 43.73 2.05 -18.17
C GLU A 41 43.65 2.66 -19.59
N GLU A 42 43.53 1.83 -20.64
CA GLU A 42 43.26 2.28 -22.02
C GLU A 42 42.24 1.36 -22.73
N GLY A 43 41.32 1.98 -23.48
CA GLY A 43 40.31 1.31 -24.31
C GLY A 43 38.91 1.20 -23.67
N PRO A 44 37.86 0.92 -24.46
CA PRO A 44 36.50 0.76 -23.95
C PRO A 44 36.40 -0.45 -22.99
N PRO A 45 35.53 -0.42 -21.97
CA PRO A 45 35.32 -1.54 -21.06
C PRO A 45 34.91 -2.80 -21.83
N PRO A 46 35.35 -3.99 -21.39
CA PRO A 46 34.91 -5.23 -22.02
C PRO A 46 33.39 -5.39 -21.89
N ASP A 47 32.77 -6.06 -22.85
CA ASP A 47 31.32 -6.28 -22.85
C ASP A 47 30.89 -7.31 -21.81
N MET A 48 29.70 -7.10 -21.22
CA MET A 48 29.01 -8.03 -20.33
C MET A 48 27.63 -8.37 -20.88
N LYS A 49 27.24 -9.64 -20.75
CA LYS A 49 25.91 -10.15 -21.13
C LYS A 49 24.96 -10.11 -19.92
N LEU A 50 23.88 -9.36 -20.04
CA LEU A 50 22.79 -9.32 -19.05
C LEU A 50 21.60 -10.14 -19.58
N TYR A 51 21.32 -11.28 -18.96
CA TYR A 51 20.27 -12.20 -19.41
C TYR A 51 18.89 -11.85 -18.84
N TYR A 52 17.91 -11.72 -19.72
CA TYR A 52 16.52 -11.43 -19.40
C TYR A 52 15.60 -12.51 -19.95
N HIS A 53 14.45 -12.71 -19.31
CA HIS A 53 13.34 -13.41 -19.98
C HIS A 53 12.85 -12.53 -21.14
N PRO A 54 12.38 -13.12 -22.26
CA PRO A 54 11.88 -12.35 -23.40
C PRO A 54 10.87 -11.29 -22.99
N HIS A 55 9.84 -11.69 -22.24
CA HIS A 55 8.80 -10.76 -21.77
C HIS A 55 9.36 -9.58 -20.96
N CYS A 56 10.23 -9.83 -19.97
CA CYS A 56 10.80 -8.77 -19.14
C CYS A 56 11.64 -7.77 -19.94
N LEU A 57 12.34 -8.24 -20.96
CA LEU A 57 13.15 -7.40 -21.82
C LEU A 57 12.28 -6.50 -22.72
N PHE A 58 11.24 -7.08 -23.33
CA PHE A 58 10.33 -6.32 -24.19
C PHE A 58 9.48 -5.31 -23.39
N GLU A 59 9.12 -5.60 -22.14
CA GLU A 59 8.53 -4.60 -21.24
C GLU A 59 9.42 -3.35 -21.06
N MET A 60 10.74 -3.54 -20.97
CA MET A 60 11.69 -2.43 -20.90
C MET A 60 11.70 -1.63 -22.22
N PHE A 61 11.55 -2.30 -23.36
CA PHE A 61 11.51 -1.65 -24.68
C PHE A 61 10.19 -0.91 -24.94
N PHE A 62 9.05 -1.43 -24.50
CA PHE A 62 7.76 -0.73 -24.59
C PHE A 62 7.75 0.59 -23.81
N LYS A 63 8.47 0.63 -22.68
CA LYS A 63 8.62 1.80 -21.81
C LYS A 63 9.80 2.70 -22.19
N ALA A 64 10.64 2.27 -23.15
CA ALA A 64 11.80 3.04 -23.58
C ALA A 64 11.37 4.33 -24.31
N ARG A 65 12.25 5.35 -24.27
CA ARG A 65 12.02 6.60 -24.99
C ARG A 65 12.08 6.33 -26.49
N ALA A 66 11.40 7.15 -27.29
CA ALA A 66 11.35 6.98 -28.75
C ALA A 66 12.76 6.92 -29.40
N ASN A 67 13.73 7.65 -28.84
CA ASN A 67 15.11 7.69 -29.32
C ASN A 67 16.01 6.54 -28.81
N THR A 68 15.50 5.64 -27.95
CA THR A 68 16.26 4.48 -27.49
C THR A 68 16.27 3.41 -28.59
N LYS A 69 17.47 3.00 -29.02
CA LYS A 69 17.69 1.85 -29.91
C LYS A 69 17.14 0.57 -29.24
N VAL A 70 16.29 -0.16 -29.95
CA VAL A 70 15.70 -1.43 -29.52
C VAL A 70 15.85 -2.46 -30.61
N ILE A 71 15.37 -3.68 -30.37
CA ILE A 71 15.27 -4.73 -31.38
C ILE A 71 14.22 -4.31 -32.41
N GLU A 72 14.60 -4.28 -33.69
CA GLU A 72 13.70 -3.95 -34.80
C GLU A 72 13.38 -5.19 -35.64
N GLY A 73 14.27 -6.20 -35.62
CA GLY A 73 14.07 -7.47 -36.30
C GLY A 73 14.87 -8.63 -35.71
N VAL A 74 14.68 -9.82 -36.26
CA VAL A 74 15.40 -11.04 -35.85
C VAL A 74 16.91 -10.95 -36.10
N ASP A 75 17.35 -10.11 -37.05
CA ASP A 75 18.76 -9.87 -37.36
C ASP A 75 19.53 -9.21 -36.21
N ASP A 76 18.83 -8.57 -35.26
CA ASP A 76 19.42 -7.98 -34.06
C ASP A 76 19.74 -9.02 -32.96
N ILE A 77 19.31 -10.27 -33.16
CA ILE A 77 19.42 -11.40 -32.23
C ILE A 77 20.45 -12.41 -32.76
N GLU A 78 21.60 -12.45 -32.11
CA GLU A 78 22.65 -13.44 -32.39
C GLU A 78 22.24 -14.82 -31.84
N GLY A 79 22.36 -15.86 -32.69
CA GLY A 79 22.00 -17.26 -32.35
C GLY A 79 20.53 -17.62 -32.59
N TRP A 80 19.84 -16.90 -33.48
CA TRP A 80 18.42 -17.13 -33.80
C TRP A 80 18.14 -18.45 -34.54
N ASP A 81 19.08 -18.93 -35.35
CA ASP A 81 18.91 -20.15 -36.15
C ASP A 81 18.87 -21.43 -35.28
N ASP A 82 19.52 -21.40 -34.11
CA ASP A 82 19.64 -22.54 -33.20
C ASP A 82 18.43 -22.70 -32.24
N VAL A 83 17.37 -21.91 -32.45
CA VAL A 83 16.19 -21.87 -31.59
C VAL A 83 15.12 -22.84 -32.07
N LYS A 84 14.41 -23.47 -31.14
CA LYS A 84 13.23 -24.29 -31.46
C LYS A 84 12.08 -23.38 -31.90
N ASP A 85 11.33 -23.80 -32.90
CA ASP A 85 10.24 -22.98 -33.47
C ASP A 85 9.15 -22.61 -32.45
N GLU A 86 8.91 -23.48 -31.45
CA GLU A 86 8.01 -23.21 -30.31
C GLU A 86 8.42 -21.97 -29.49
N ASP A 87 9.73 -21.72 -29.36
CA ASP A 87 10.28 -20.62 -28.57
C ASP A 87 10.48 -19.34 -29.40
N LYS A 88 10.43 -19.44 -30.74
CA LYS A 88 10.55 -18.29 -31.67
C LYS A 88 9.25 -17.49 -31.74
N GLU A 89 8.10 -18.17 -31.71
CA GLU A 89 6.78 -17.54 -31.89
C GLU A 89 6.50 -16.40 -30.89
N PRO A 90 6.76 -16.54 -29.57
CA PRO A 90 6.53 -15.44 -28.62
C PRO A 90 7.46 -14.25 -28.85
N ILE A 91 8.70 -14.48 -29.29
CA ILE A 91 9.67 -13.41 -29.54
C ILE A 91 9.29 -12.61 -30.78
N LEU A 92 8.87 -13.29 -31.85
CA LEU A 92 8.35 -12.64 -33.06
C LEU A 92 7.13 -11.75 -32.73
N LYS A 93 6.17 -12.28 -31.96
CA LYS A 93 5.01 -11.49 -31.51
C LYS A 93 5.41 -10.23 -30.75
N PHE A 94 6.39 -10.32 -29.84
CA PHE A 94 6.85 -9.14 -29.11
C PHE A 94 7.60 -8.11 -29.98
N ILE A 95 8.30 -8.55 -31.03
CA ILE A 95 8.93 -7.64 -32.01
C ILE A 95 7.87 -6.91 -32.81
N ASP A 96 6.86 -7.63 -33.31
CA ASP A 96 5.76 -7.05 -34.08
C ASP A 96 4.97 -6.02 -33.25
N GLU A 97 4.59 -6.38 -32.02
CA GLU A 97 3.90 -5.47 -31.09
C GLU A 97 4.74 -4.22 -30.78
N LEU A 98 6.06 -4.35 -30.65
CA LEU A 98 6.97 -3.23 -30.39
C LEU A 98 7.06 -2.29 -31.60
N ASN A 99 7.13 -2.84 -32.81
CA ASN A 99 7.17 -2.10 -34.06
C ASN A 99 5.86 -1.34 -34.30
N GLU A 100 4.70 -1.99 -34.08
CA GLU A 100 3.38 -1.32 -34.15
C GLU A 100 3.26 -0.17 -33.16
N LEU A 101 3.71 -0.36 -31.92
CA LEU A 101 3.66 0.66 -30.88
C LEU A 101 4.57 1.85 -31.17
N ARG A 102 5.70 1.63 -31.87
CA ARG A 102 6.61 2.69 -32.30
C ARG A 102 6.11 3.41 -33.55
N ALA A 103 5.58 2.70 -34.54
CA ALA A 103 4.95 3.29 -35.72
C ALA A 103 3.75 4.19 -35.35
N ASN A 104 2.94 3.77 -34.37
CA ASN A 104 1.83 4.57 -33.85
C ASN A 104 2.29 5.84 -33.09
N LYS A 105 3.51 5.87 -32.56
CA LYS A 105 4.09 7.07 -31.93
C LYS A 105 4.67 8.06 -32.95
N GLU A 106 5.12 7.57 -34.10
CA GLU A 106 5.69 8.39 -35.18
C GLU A 106 4.63 9.05 -36.07
N SER A 107 3.45 8.44 -36.22
CA SER A 107 2.35 8.93 -37.08
C SER A 107 1.51 10.09 -36.50
N GLY A 108 1.99 10.79 -35.46
CA GLY A 108 1.37 12.04 -34.99
C GLY A 108 0.02 11.90 -34.26
N GLY A 109 -0.44 10.68 -34.00
CA GLY A 109 -1.64 10.38 -33.19
C GLY A 109 -1.42 10.55 -31.69
N GLY A 110 -0.89 11.69 -31.28
CA GLY A 110 -0.63 12.03 -29.88
C GLY A 110 -1.92 12.32 -29.10
N ALA A 111 -2.73 11.29 -28.82
CA ALA A 111 -3.56 11.34 -27.63
C ALA A 111 -2.60 11.34 -26.44
N ARG A 112 -2.27 12.54 -25.96
CA ARG A 112 -1.63 12.78 -24.66
C ARG A 112 -2.51 12.09 -23.61
N ARG A 113 -2.26 10.81 -23.34
CA ARG A 113 -2.66 10.20 -22.08
C ARG A 113 -1.89 10.99 -21.05
N THR A 114 -2.58 11.97 -20.47
CA THR A 114 -2.25 12.52 -19.16
C THR A 114 -1.81 11.34 -18.30
N PRO A 115 -0.74 11.47 -17.50
CA PRO A 115 -0.34 10.41 -16.58
C PRO A 115 -1.61 9.99 -15.85
N LYS A 116 -2.00 8.72 -15.98
CA LYS A 116 -3.05 8.11 -15.17
C LYS A 116 -2.65 8.53 -13.76
N LYS A 117 -3.47 9.39 -13.14
CA LYS A 117 -3.26 9.88 -11.78
C LYS A 117 -2.83 8.65 -10.99
N LYS A 118 -1.60 8.66 -10.43
CA LYS A 118 -1.20 7.61 -9.51
C LYS A 118 -2.38 7.40 -8.60
N ALA A 119 -2.91 6.17 -8.57
CA ALA A 119 -3.97 5.83 -7.64
C ALA A 119 -3.54 6.41 -6.29
N ASP A 120 -4.44 7.15 -5.66
CA ASP A 120 -4.24 7.72 -4.34
C ASP A 120 -3.55 6.68 -3.46
N ASP A 121 -2.31 6.93 -3.03
CA ASP A 121 -1.52 5.96 -2.23
C ASP A 121 -2.30 5.57 -0.94
N THR A 122 -3.26 6.42 -0.54
CA THR A 122 -4.22 6.19 0.55
C THR A 122 -5.17 5.00 0.28
N ALA A 123 -5.45 4.66 -0.98
CA ALA A 123 -6.33 3.55 -1.35
C ALA A 123 -5.64 2.18 -1.29
N ALA A 124 -4.30 2.11 -1.32
CA ALA A 124 -3.59 0.83 -1.32
C ALA A 124 -3.79 0.02 -0.02
N PRO A 125 -3.69 0.62 1.19
CA PRO A 125 -4.03 -0.08 2.43
C PRO A 125 -5.51 -0.47 2.52
N GLU A 126 -6.43 0.40 2.10
CA GLU A 126 -7.87 0.09 2.14
C GLU A 126 -8.26 -1.07 1.22
N LYS A 127 -7.70 -1.10 0.00
CA LYS A 127 -7.92 -2.20 -0.95
C LYS A 127 -7.39 -3.52 -0.38
N PHE A 128 -6.22 -3.50 0.27
CA PHE A 128 -5.66 -4.68 0.93
C PHE A 128 -6.54 -5.16 2.09
N THR A 129 -6.99 -4.28 2.98
CA THR A 129 -7.88 -4.65 4.09
C THR A 129 -9.17 -5.30 3.58
N LYS A 130 -9.80 -4.70 2.56
CA LYS A 130 -10.99 -5.28 1.91
C LYS A 130 -10.74 -6.67 1.34
N LEU A 131 -9.57 -6.90 0.71
CA LEU A 131 -9.19 -8.22 0.23
C LEU A 131 -9.10 -9.24 1.39
N CYS A 132 -8.43 -8.87 2.48
CA CYS A 132 -8.32 -9.72 3.67
C CYS A 132 -9.69 -10.07 4.26
N GLU A 133 -10.61 -9.12 4.35
CA GLU A 133 -11.98 -9.34 4.82
C GLU A 133 -12.77 -10.30 3.90
N VAL A 134 -12.66 -10.12 2.58
CA VAL A 134 -13.30 -11.03 1.60
C VAL A 134 -12.72 -12.44 1.74
N ILE A 135 -11.40 -12.59 1.82
CA ILE A 135 -10.76 -13.91 1.99
C ILE A 135 -11.18 -14.54 3.32
N ALA A 136 -11.24 -13.76 4.40
CA ALA A 136 -11.63 -14.25 5.72
C ALA A 136 -13.10 -14.71 5.76
N SER A 137 -14.00 -13.99 5.08
CA SER A 137 -15.44 -14.28 5.08
C SER A 137 -15.82 -15.51 4.25
N VAL A 138 -15.08 -15.85 3.20
CA VAL A 138 -15.38 -17.03 2.37
C VAL A 138 -14.91 -18.32 3.05
N SER A 139 -15.78 -19.33 3.10
CA SER A 139 -15.52 -20.59 3.80
C SER A 139 -14.78 -21.63 2.95
N LYS A 140 -14.98 -21.64 1.62
CA LYS A 140 -14.36 -22.61 0.71
C LYS A 140 -12.95 -22.18 0.29
N TYR A 141 -12.01 -23.13 0.31
CA TYR A 141 -10.62 -22.90 -0.11
C TYR A 141 -10.50 -22.43 -1.57
N THR A 142 -11.32 -22.96 -2.46
CA THR A 142 -11.38 -22.55 -3.87
C THR A 142 -11.79 -21.09 -4.00
N ASP A 143 -12.73 -20.64 -3.17
CA ASP A 143 -13.28 -19.29 -3.23
C ASP A 143 -12.28 -18.27 -2.67
N LYS A 144 -11.50 -18.66 -1.65
CA LYS A 144 -10.34 -17.87 -1.17
C LYS A 144 -9.35 -17.60 -2.30
N SER A 145 -9.02 -18.64 -3.08
CA SER A 145 -8.10 -18.52 -4.22
C SER A 145 -8.70 -17.65 -5.34
N SER A 146 -10.00 -17.80 -5.60
CA SER A 146 -10.73 -16.96 -6.55
C SER A 146 -10.75 -15.49 -6.13
N ALA A 147 -10.92 -15.18 -4.84
CA ALA A 147 -10.89 -13.81 -4.33
C ALA A 147 -9.54 -13.13 -4.61
N VAL A 148 -8.42 -13.83 -4.37
CA VAL A 148 -7.08 -13.34 -4.71
C VAL A 148 -6.95 -13.14 -6.22
N LYS A 149 -7.37 -14.12 -7.03
CA LYS A 149 -7.32 -14.04 -8.50
C LYS A 149 -8.12 -12.86 -9.04
N MET A 150 -9.35 -12.68 -8.55
CA MET A 150 -10.21 -11.56 -8.93
C MET A 150 -9.57 -10.21 -8.56
N PHE A 151 -8.90 -10.12 -7.41
CA PHE A 151 -8.24 -8.89 -7.00
C PHE A 151 -7.08 -8.50 -7.92
N ILE A 152 -6.21 -9.45 -8.29
CA ILE A 152 -5.05 -9.19 -9.16
C ILE A 152 -5.41 -9.01 -10.63
N SER A 153 -6.52 -9.62 -11.08
CA SER A 153 -7.01 -9.51 -12.46
C SER A 153 -7.83 -8.25 -12.72
N ARG A 154 -8.03 -7.40 -11.72
CA ARG A 154 -8.69 -6.11 -11.92
C ARG A 154 -7.81 -5.17 -12.75
N ASP A 155 -8.41 -4.50 -13.73
CA ASP A 155 -7.75 -3.52 -14.60
C ASP A 155 -7.16 -2.30 -13.86
N ASP A 156 -7.56 -2.10 -12.60
CA ASP A 156 -7.08 -1.04 -11.71
C ASP A 156 -6.07 -1.52 -10.66
N TYR A 157 -5.65 -2.79 -10.71
CA TYR A 157 -4.55 -3.28 -9.88
C TYR A 157 -3.21 -2.97 -10.56
N ASP A 158 -2.52 -1.97 -10.04
CA ASP A 158 -1.18 -1.55 -10.47
C ASP A 158 -0.09 -1.84 -9.41
N GLY A 159 -0.43 -2.62 -8.38
CA GLY A 159 0.45 -2.93 -7.25
C GLY A 159 1.50 -4.00 -7.54
N ASP A 160 2.62 -3.96 -6.82
CA ASP A 160 3.67 -4.98 -6.92
C ASP A 160 3.20 -6.34 -6.40
N MET A 161 3.21 -7.37 -7.26
CA MET A 161 2.75 -8.72 -6.92
C MET A 161 3.56 -9.34 -5.77
N LEU A 162 4.88 -9.12 -5.73
CA LEU A 162 5.72 -9.66 -4.67
C LEU A 162 5.33 -9.07 -3.30
N THR A 163 5.12 -7.75 -3.25
CA THR A 163 4.65 -7.04 -2.05
C THR A 163 3.30 -7.55 -1.59
N LEU A 164 2.32 -7.70 -2.50
CA LEU A 164 1.01 -8.24 -2.15
C LEU A 164 1.09 -9.64 -1.54
N VAL A 165 1.84 -10.55 -2.18
CA VAL A 165 2.00 -11.93 -1.70
C VAL A 165 2.70 -11.96 -0.35
N ARG A 166 3.74 -11.14 -0.13
CA ARG A 166 4.42 -11.02 1.17
C ARG A 166 3.50 -10.54 2.29
N LEU A 167 2.58 -9.61 1.98
CA LEU A 167 1.62 -9.09 2.95
C LEU A 167 0.48 -10.09 3.24
N LEU A 168 0.05 -10.88 2.24
CA LEU A 168 -0.96 -11.93 2.41
C LEU A 168 -0.41 -13.17 3.13
N LEU A 169 0.91 -13.41 3.08
CA LEU A 169 1.57 -14.57 3.68
C LEU A 169 2.58 -14.14 4.76
N PRO A 170 2.14 -13.49 5.85
CA PRO A 170 3.04 -12.97 6.87
C PRO A 170 3.88 -14.05 7.56
N GLY A 171 3.41 -15.30 7.60
CA GLY A 171 4.16 -16.43 8.18
C GLY A 171 5.27 -16.98 7.28
N VAL A 172 5.27 -16.65 5.99
CA VAL A 172 6.35 -17.00 5.04
C VAL A 172 7.39 -15.89 4.98
N ASP A 173 6.97 -14.65 5.22
CA ASP A 173 7.87 -13.50 5.26
C ASP A 173 8.87 -13.62 6.42
N GLN A 174 10.16 -13.50 6.12
CA GLN A 174 11.25 -13.72 7.08
C GLN A 174 11.53 -12.51 7.99
N ARG A 175 10.73 -11.44 7.91
CA ARG A 175 10.89 -10.23 8.74
C ARG A 175 10.63 -10.55 10.22
N VAL A 176 11.59 -10.17 11.07
CA VAL A 176 11.47 -10.28 12.53
C VAL A 176 11.32 -8.89 13.13
N TYR A 177 10.18 -8.61 13.75
CA TYR A 177 9.85 -7.28 14.28
C TYR A 177 10.26 -7.05 15.74
N ASN A 178 10.68 -8.10 16.46
CA ASN A 178 11.15 -8.02 17.86
C ASN A 178 10.17 -7.30 18.81
N ILE A 179 8.86 -7.48 18.61
CA ILE A 179 7.81 -6.86 19.42
C ILE A 179 6.78 -7.90 19.85
N LYS A 180 6.35 -7.84 21.11
CA LYS A 180 5.32 -8.71 21.70
C LYS A 180 4.02 -7.97 21.96
N GLU A 181 2.91 -8.68 22.13
CA GLU A 181 1.56 -8.15 22.34
C GLU A 181 1.51 -7.18 23.52
N LYS A 182 2.14 -7.53 24.65
CA LYS A 182 2.23 -6.65 25.83
C LYS A 182 2.99 -5.36 25.55
N GLN A 183 3.99 -5.38 24.66
CA GLN A 183 4.72 -4.17 24.26
C GLN A 183 3.87 -3.32 23.34
N ILE A 184 3.19 -3.92 22.36
CA ILE A 184 2.22 -3.24 21.49
C ILE A 184 1.18 -2.51 22.35
N ILE A 185 0.57 -3.21 23.31
CA ILE A 185 -0.42 -2.62 24.22
C ILE A 185 0.14 -1.42 24.97
N LYS A 186 1.32 -1.54 25.58
CA LYS A 186 1.97 -0.42 26.30
C LYS A 186 2.26 0.77 25.39
N HIS A 187 2.74 0.53 24.18
CA HIS A 187 3.07 1.60 23.24
C HIS A 187 1.81 2.32 22.75
N PHE A 188 0.76 1.57 22.35
CA PHE A 188 -0.49 2.16 21.91
C PHE A 188 -1.24 2.86 23.06
N ALA A 189 -1.16 2.33 24.28
CA ALA A 189 -1.67 3.01 25.47
C ALA A 189 -1.06 4.41 25.62
N SER A 190 0.27 4.52 25.48
CA SER A 190 0.96 5.82 25.56
C SER A 190 0.63 6.74 24.37
N ILE A 191 0.53 6.20 23.15
CA ILE A 191 0.25 7.00 21.93
C ILE A 191 -1.16 7.60 21.96
N TYR A 192 -2.14 6.83 22.41
CA TYR A 192 -3.55 7.21 22.42
C TYR A 192 -4.05 7.70 23.79
N ASP A 193 -3.14 7.75 24.77
CA ASP A 193 -3.42 8.14 26.15
C ASP A 193 -4.58 7.31 26.75
N LEU A 194 -4.42 5.99 26.67
CA LEU A 194 -5.35 4.98 27.17
C LEU A 194 -4.76 4.27 28.39
N SER A 195 -5.61 3.66 29.22
CA SER A 195 -5.15 2.80 30.30
C SER A 195 -4.54 1.51 29.75
N ALA A 196 -3.25 1.31 30.01
CA ALA A 196 -2.57 0.06 29.65
C ALA A 196 -3.13 -1.16 30.40
N GLU A 197 -3.66 -0.96 31.61
CA GLU A 197 -4.27 -2.01 32.42
C GLU A 197 -5.59 -2.49 31.81
N GLU A 198 -6.48 -1.55 31.47
CA GLU A 198 -7.76 -1.86 30.81
C GLU A 198 -7.55 -2.57 29.46
N LEU A 199 -6.56 -2.11 28.68
CA LEU A 199 -6.20 -2.76 27.42
C LEU A 199 -5.64 -4.16 27.63
N LEU A 200 -4.84 -4.38 28.67
CA LEU A 200 -4.32 -5.71 29.00
C LEU A 200 -5.45 -6.66 29.41
N ASP A 201 -6.44 -6.19 30.16
CA ASP A 201 -7.57 -7.02 30.58
C ASP A 201 -8.52 -7.32 29.41
N SER A 202 -8.79 -6.33 28.56
CA SER A 202 -9.51 -6.54 27.29
C SER A 202 -8.80 -7.57 26.41
N TYR A 203 -7.47 -7.48 26.29
CA TYR A 203 -6.67 -8.44 25.54
C TYR A 203 -6.71 -9.85 26.15
N LYS A 204 -6.63 -9.99 27.48
CA LYS A 204 -6.73 -11.31 28.14
C LYS A 204 -8.07 -12.00 27.85
N ASN A 205 -9.15 -11.23 27.73
CA ASN A 205 -10.49 -11.76 27.45
C ASN A 205 -10.70 -12.06 25.96
N GLY A 206 -10.13 -11.24 25.06
CA GLY A 206 -10.36 -11.34 23.62
C GLY A 206 -9.29 -12.13 22.83
N GLY A 207 -8.06 -12.23 23.35
CA GLY A 207 -6.93 -12.93 22.72
C GLY A 207 -6.31 -12.24 21.50
N ASP A 208 -6.93 -11.20 20.95
CA ASP A 208 -6.48 -10.50 19.73
C ASP A 208 -6.06 -9.05 20.04
N VAL A 209 -4.76 -8.82 20.04
CA VAL A 209 -4.18 -7.49 20.32
C VAL A 209 -4.57 -6.46 19.26
N SER A 210 -4.74 -6.87 17.99
CA SER A 210 -5.08 -5.95 16.91
C SER A 210 -6.51 -5.42 17.08
N LYS A 211 -7.45 -6.31 17.40
CA LYS A 211 -8.84 -5.96 17.69
C LYS A 211 -8.97 -5.13 18.96
N THR A 212 -8.31 -5.54 20.05
CA THR A 212 -8.34 -4.79 21.32
C THR A 212 -7.89 -3.34 21.13
N ILE A 213 -6.80 -3.12 20.38
CA ILE A 213 -6.31 -1.76 20.10
C ILE A 213 -7.28 -0.99 19.21
N ARG A 214 -7.80 -1.60 18.14
CA ARG A 214 -8.79 -0.94 17.26
C ARG A 214 -10.02 -0.48 18.03
N ASP A 215 -10.64 -1.38 18.78
CA ASP A 215 -11.89 -1.12 19.50
C ASP A 215 -11.66 0.00 20.54
N ALA A 216 -10.51 0.02 21.23
CA ALA A 216 -10.17 1.08 22.17
C ALA A 216 -9.92 2.44 21.50
N ILE A 217 -9.28 2.47 20.32
CA ILE A 217 -9.08 3.70 19.56
C ILE A 217 -10.43 4.26 19.09
N GLU A 218 -11.34 3.40 18.65
CA GLU A 218 -12.67 3.80 18.19
C GLU A 218 -13.52 4.39 19.32
N ASN A 219 -13.47 3.78 20.50
CA ASN A 219 -14.21 4.24 21.67
C ASN A 219 -13.65 5.54 22.28
N ASN A 220 -12.36 5.86 22.08
CA ASN A 220 -11.70 7.01 22.69
C ASN A 220 -11.64 8.27 21.80
N LYS A 221 -12.36 8.33 20.67
CA LYS A 221 -12.22 9.45 19.71
C LYS A 221 -12.65 10.81 20.27
N LEU A 222 -13.81 10.89 20.91
CA LEU A 222 -14.37 12.14 21.44
C LEU A 222 -13.68 12.60 22.73
N SER A 223 -13.49 11.69 23.69
CA SER A 223 -12.77 11.94 24.94
C SER A 223 -11.34 12.43 24.72
N ARG A 224 -10.67 11.95 23.65
CA ARG A 224 -9.34 12.43 23.27
C ARG A 224 -9.35 13.89 22.81
N VAL A 225 -10.40 14.35 22.12
CA VAL A 225 -10.53 15.76 21.75
C VAL A 225 -10.69 16.62 22.99
N ASP A 226 -11.56 16.21 23.92
CA ASP A 226 -11.77 16.91 25.19
C ASP A 226 -10.47 17.03 26.01
N ARG A 227 -9.74 15.93 26.19
CA ARG A 227 -8.46 15.94 26.90
C ARG A 227 -7.41 16.82 26.22
N TRP A 228 -7.37 16.81 24.89
CA TRP A 228 -6.48 17.69 24.13
C TRP A 228 -6.82 19.18 24.36
N LEU A 229 -8.12 19.53 24.40
CA LEU A 229 -8.59 20.88 24.72
C LEU A 229 -8.25 21.27 26.15
N ASN A 230 -8.48 20.39 27.12
CA ASN A 230 -8.12 20.62 28.52
C ASN A 230 -6.62 20.89 28.67
N LYS A 231 -5.76 20.11 28.00
CA LYS A 231 -4.32 20.36 28.05
C LYS A 231 -3.93 21.74 27.49
N LEU A 232 -4.61 22.20 26.44
CA LEU A 232 -4.36 23.52 25.86
C LEU A 232 -4.66 24.66 26.85
N THR A 233 -5.57 24.46 27.81
CA THR A 233 -5.88 25.46 28.86
C THR A 233 -4.71 25.69 29.83
N GLU A 234 -3.79 24.74 29.93
CA GLU A 234 -2.63 24.83 30.83
C GLU A 234 -1.42 25.53 30.17
N LEU A 235 -1.44 25.70 28.84
CA LEU A 235 -0.29 26.19 28.07
C LEU A 235 -0.34 27.71 27.91
N THR A 236 0.66 28.40 28.45
CA THR A 236 0.73 29.88 28.44
C THR A 236 1.79 30.44 27.52
N LYS A 237 2.74 29.61 27.06
CA LYS A 237 3.85 30.03 26.19
C LYS A 237 3.60 29.61 24.74
N ASP A 238 3.92 30.50 23.80
CA ASP A 238 3.76 30.27 22.36
C ASP A 238 4.42 28.98 21.88
N ASP A 239 5.65 28.68 22.31
CA ASP A 239 6.36 27.46 21.89
C ASP A 239 5.64 26.17 22.34
N GLU A 240 5.06 26.18 23.54
CA GLU A 240 4.31 25.04 24.07
C GLU A 240 3.00 24.86 23.30
N GLN A 241 2.29 25.96 23.03
CA GLN A 241 1.07 25.97 22.23
C GLN A 241 1.31 25.49 20.79
N ILE A 242 2.37 25.99 20.13
CA ILE A 242 2.76 25.57 18.78
C ILE A 242 3.04 24.07 18.74
N ASN A 243 3.78 23.54 19.73
CA ASN A 243 4.08 22.11 19.79
C ASN A 243 2.80 21.26 19.98
N HIS A 244 1.87 21.71 20.81
CA HIS A 244 0.59 21.02 21.03
C HIS A 244 -0.32 21.07 19.80
N LEU A 245 -0.40 22.22 19.12
CA LEU A 245 -1.15 22.39 17.87
C LEU A 245 -0.56 21.58 16.71
N LYS A 246 0.77 21.51 16.61
CA LYS A 246 1.47 20.71 15.61
C LYS A 246 1.15 19.23 15.72
N PHE A 247 0.91 18.72 16.93
CA PHE A 247 0.49 17.35 17.15
C PHE A 247 -0.88 17.06 16.50
N ALA A 248 -1.86 17.96 16.71
CA ALA A 248 -3.20 17.84 16.15
C ALA A 248 -3.17 17.96 14.62
N ALA A 249 -2.47 18.96 14.09
CA ALA A 249 -2.37 19.22 12.65
C ALA A 249 -1.75 18.05 11.86
N LYS A 250 -0.90 17.24 12.49
CA LYS A 250 -0.28 16.07 11.83
C LYS A 250 -1.13 14.80 11.84
N ARG A 251 -2.15 14.72 12.70
CA ARG A 251 -2.90 13.49 12.96
C ARG A 251 -4.38 13.56 12.58
N LEU A 252 -4.90 14.77 12.44
CA LEU A 252 -6.29 15.02 12.08
C LEU A 252 -6.39 15.37 10.59
N SER A 253 -7.48 14.95 9.96
CA SER A 253 -7.85 15.37 8.62
C SER A 253 -8.12 16.88 8.56
N PRO A 254 -8.05 17.51 7.38
CA PRO A 254 -8.31 18.96 7.25
C PRO A 254 -9.64 19.41 7.86
N ILE A 255 -10.69 18.59 7.72
CA ILE A 255 -12.01 18.88 8.27
C ILE A 255 -12.04 18.75 9.80
N GLU A 256 -11.36 17.75 10.37
CA GLU A 256 -11.24 17.59 11.82
C GLU A 256 -10.44 18.75 12.43
N VAL A 257 -9.38 19.22 11.77
CA VAL A 257 -8.62 20.41 12.21
C VAL A 257 -9.52 21.64 12.21
N GLN A 258 -10.34 21.84 11.18
CA GLN A 258 -11.29 22.97 11.12
C GLN A 258 -12.25 22.95 12.32
N TYR A 259 -12.84 21.81 12.65
CA TYR A 259 -13.76 21.71 13.78
C TYR A 259 -13.06 21.78 15.14
N LEU A 260 -11.83 21.28 15.26
CA LEU A 260 -11.01 21.45 16.46
C LEU A 260 -10.72 22.93 16.74
N LEU A 261 -10.29 23.69 15.73
CA LEU A 261 -10.03 25.12 15.87
C LEU A 261 -11.29 25.89 16.23
N ARG A 262 -12.44 25.51 15.67
CA ARG A 262 -13.74 26.08 16.04
C ARG A 262 -14.10 25.85 17.51
N LEU A 263 -13.76 24.70 18.08
CA LEU A 263 -13.91 24.45 19.52
C LEU A 263 -13.01 25.37 20.35
N VAL A 264 -11.73 25.51 19.96
CA VAL A 264 -10.79 26.43 20.62
C VAL A 264 -11.27 27.88 20.58
N MET A 265 -11.78 28.32 19.42
CA MET A 265 -12.36 29.65 19.22
C MET A 265 -13.75 29.82 19.87
N LYS A 266 -14.31 28.75 20.44
CA LYS A 266 -15.68 28.69 21.00
C LYS A 266 -16.77 29.10 20.00
N ASP A 267 -16.56 28.86 18.72
CA ASP A 267 -17.51 29.13 17.62
C ASP A 267 -17.54 27.96 16.63
N LEU A 268 -18.51 27.04 16.80
CA LEU A 268 -18.70 25.89 15.93
C LEU A 268 -19.30 26.22 14.56
N ARG A 269 -19.89 27.40 14.38
CA ARG A 269 -20.62 27.80 13.16
C ARG A 269 -21.65 26.76 12.68
N ILE A 270 -22.37 26.18 13.63
CA ILE A 270 -23.43 25.18 13.37
C ILE A 270 -24.84 25.81 13.35
N ASN A 271 -24.94 27.14 13.48
CA ASN A 271 -26.21 27.87 13.54
C ASN A 271 -27.19 27.32 14.60
N ALA A 272 -26.65 26.78 15.70
CA ALA A 272 -27.41 26.23 16.80
C ALA A 272 -26.91 26.83 18.12
N GLY A 273 -27.83 27.42 18.88
CA GLY A 273 -27.60 27.87 20.25
C GLY A 273 -27.93 26.79 21.29
N VAL A 274 -27.68 27.09 22.57
CA VAL A 274 -27.84 26.15 23.71
C VAL A 274 -29.20 25.45 23.73
N LYS A 275 -30.31 26.17 23.49
CA LYS A 275 -31.66 25.58 23.44
C LYS A 275 -31.77 24.45 22.42
N HIS A 276 -31.32 24.67 21.19
CA HIS A 276 -31.39 23.66 20.13
C HIS A 276 -30.63 22.38 20.49
N ILE A 277 -29.48 22.53 21.17
CA ILE A 277 -28.65 21.38 21.58
C ILE A 277 -29.32 20.63 22.75
N LEU A 278 -29.80 21.36 23.76
CA LEU A 278 -30.41 20.75 24.94
C LEU A 278 -31.78 20.13 24.66
N ASP A 279 -32.61 20.75 23.82
CA ASP A 279 -33.89 20.17 23.37
C ASP A 279 -33.67 18.82 22.65
N GLY A 280 -32.47 18.61 22.08
CA GLY A 280 -32.08 17.33 21.49
C GLY A 280 -31.67 16.25 22.50
N LEU A 281 -31.36 16.61 23.75
CA LEU A 281 -31.04 15.66 24.82
C LEU A 281 -32.32 15.19 25.53
N HIS A 282 -33.15 16.13 25.97
CA HIS A 282 -34.41 15.85 26.64
C HIS A 282 -35.33 17.07 26.59
N ALA A 283 -36.65 16.84 26.58
CA ALA A 283 -37.65 17.91 26.45
C ALA A 283 -37.57 18.98 27.55
N SER A 284 -37.09 18.62 28.74
CA SER A 284 -36.91 19.55 29.88
C SER A 284 -35.46 20.01 30.10
N ALA A 285 -34.49 19.56 29.29
CA ALA A 285 -33.08 19.84 29.53
C ALA A 285 -32.76 21.34 29.46
N TYR A 286 -33.40 22.08 28.55
CA TYR A 286 -33.21 23.53 28.46
C TYR A 286 -33.76 24.27 29.69
N GLU A 287 -34.91 23.85 30.21
CA GLU A 287 -35.49 24.43 31.44
C GLU A 287 -34.62 24.12 32.67
N ALA A 288 -34.10 22.89 32.76
CA ALA A 288 -33.15 22.51 33.79
C ALA A 288 -31.87 23.36 33.72
N PHE A 289 -31.34 23.59 32.51
CA PHE A 289 -30.17 24.45 32.31
C PHE A 289 -30.38 25.90 32.73
N GLN A 290 -31.57 26.44 32.48
CA GLN A 290 -31.90 27.80 32.92
C GLN A 290 -31.84 27.93 34.44
N SER A 291 -32.04 26.82 35.17
CA SER A 291 -32.07 26.78 36.63
C SER A 291 -30.69 26.58 37.26
N CYS A 292 -29.91 25.57 36.85
CA CYS A 292 -28.64 25.23 37.49
C CYS A 292 -27.39 25.68 36.73
N ARG A 293 -27.48 25.90 35.40
CA ARG A 293 -26.34 26.17 34.49
C ARG A 293 -25.20 25.14 34.57
N ASP A 294 -25.46 23.95 35.11
CA ASP A 294 -24.50 22.86 35.21
C ASP A 294 -24.82 21.79 34.17
N LEU A 295 -23.96 21.67 33.16
CA LEU A 295 -24.12 20.70 32.09
C LEU A 295 -24.00 19.24 32.57
N ALA A 296 -23.21 18.96 33.61
CA ALA A 296 -23.07 17.61 34.13
C ALA A 296 -24.37 17.16 34.81
N GLU A 297 -24.94 18.00 35.66
CA GLU A 297 -26.22 17.72 36.34
C GLU A 297 -27.38 17.48 35.35
N ILE A 298 -27.36 18.14 34.19
CA ILE A 298 -28.42 18.01 33.19
C ILE A 298 -28.29 16.70 32.40
N VAL A 299 -27.08 16.22 32.17
CA VAL A 299 -26.82 14.97 31.43
C VAL A 299 -27.08 13.74 32.30
N GLU A 300 -26.92 13.85 33.62
CA GLU A 300 -27.17 12.75 34.56
C GLU A 300 -28.65 12.55 34.94
N ARG A 301 -29.52 13.52 34.65
CA ARG A 301 -30.97 13.48 34.93
C ARG A 301 -31.78 12.85 33.81
#